data_AF-X1RRY5-F1
#
_entry.id   AF-X1RRY5-F1
#
_cell.length_a   1.000
_cell.length_b   1.000
_cell.length_c   1.000
_cell.angle_alpha   90.00
_cell.angle_beta   90.00
_cell.angle_gamma   90.00
#
_symmetry.space_group_name_H-M   'P 1'
#
loop_
_entity.id
_entity.type
_entity.pdbx_description
1 polymer ?
#
loop_
_entity_poly.entity_id
_entity_poly.type
_entity_poly.pdbx_seq_one_letter_code
_entity_poly.pdbx_strand_id
1 'polypeptide(L)'
;WVSPMSDANEILKHELDAVAGTEDISILIDLVEKQKEIKKSFDIEAILEGLKELRKTVDQYVGVKMLDAVTKEMTTDVMNWYDQIRTTGDPDVHFSGFDMDRTKKGDIKSRRVQVKASSYGKDLVSAVSSLSESKLNALGICLSIATNLKSGCPFGFLFIDDPIQSLDEEHEAQFVGILRKLVDNEKQIILLSHNKSLASSCIQLW
;
A
#
# COMPACT_ATOMS: atom_id res chain seq x y z
N TRP A 1 -39.65 -15.87 10.45
CA TRP A 1 -41.04 -15.61 10.83
C TRP A 1 -41.23 -16.13 12.25
N VAL A 2 -41.00 -15.27 13.25
CA VAL A 2 -41.36 -15.59 14.64
C VAL A 2 -42.87 -15.40 14.74
N SER A 3 -43.57 -16.39 15.30
CA SER A 3 -45.04 -16.39 15.36
C SER A 3 -45.51 -15.36 16.39
N PRO A 4 -46.49 -14.49 16.09
CA PRO A 4 -47.01 -13.48 17.04
C PRO A 4 -47.58 -14.07 18.34
N MET A 5 -47.84 -15.38 18.38
CA MET A 5 -48.21 -16.12 19.59
C MET A 5 -47.04 -16.35 20.56
N SER A 6 -45.80 -16.37 20.06
CA SER A 6 -44.58 -16.52 20.88
C SER A 6 -44.34 -15.28 21.73
N ASP A 7 -44.43 -14.11 21.10
CA ASP A 7 -44.20 -12.81 21.77
C ASP A 7 -45.27 -12.53 22.82
N ALA A 8 -46.53 -12.88 22.55
CA ALA A 8 -47.62 -12.75 23.52
C ALA A 8 -47.43 -13.65 24.76
N ASN A 9 -46.88 -14.85 24.57
CA ASN A 9 -46.58 -15.76 25.67
C ASN A 9 -45.40 -15.29 26.53
N GLU A 10 -44.36 -14.72 25.92
CA GLU A 10 -43.22 -14.16 26.66
C GLU A 10 -43.64 -12.96 27.53
N ILE A 11 -44.50 -12.08 27.01
CA ILE A 11 -45.03 -10.93 27.74
C ILE A 11 -45.90 -11.39 28.93
N LEU A 12 -46.75 -12.40 28.72
CA LEU A 12 -47.60 -12.97 29.78
C LEU A 12 -46.79 -13.64 30.89
N LYS A 13 -45.73 -14.38 30.52
CA LYS A 13 -44.82 -15.04 31.47
C LYS A 13 -44.10 -14.00 32.34
N HIS A 14 -43.60 -12.92 31.71
CA HIS A 14 -42.92 -11.83 32.40
C HIS A 14 -43.82 -11.12 33.43
N GLU A 15 -45.05 -10.75 33.06
CA GLU A 15 -46.01 -10.13 33.99
C GLU A 15 -46.42 -11.08 35.13
N LEU A 16 -46.54 -12.38 34.86
CA LEU A 16 -46.86 -13.38 35.87
C LEU A 16 -45.72 -13.54 36.89
N ASP A 17 -44.48 -13.57 36.43
CA ASP A 17 -43.28 -13.70 37.26
C ASP A 17 -43.04 -12.45 38.12
N ALA A 18 -43.37 -11.26 37.59
CA ALA A 18 -43.33 -10.00 38.33
C ALA A 18 -44.35 -9.96 39.47
N VAL A 19 -45.57 -10.41 39.21
CA VAL A 19 -46.62 -10.51 40.24
C VAL A 19 -46.31 -11.57 41.29
N ALA A 20 -45.65 -12.67 40.89
CA ALA A 20 -45.24 -13.75 41.78
C ALA A 20 -43.93 -13.46 42.56
N GLY A 21 -43.18 -12.41 42.20
CA GLY A 21 -41.88 -12.10 42.79
C GLY A 21 -40.79 -13.12 42.46
N THR A 22 -40.93 -13.85 41.34
CA THR A 22 -40.04 -14.94 40.90
C THR A 22 -39.19 -14.58 39.69
N GLU A 23 -39.14 -13.29 39.33
CA GLU A 23 -38.37 -12.77 38.18
C GLU A 23 -36.93 -13.33 38.12
N ASP A 24 -36.22 -13.28 39.25
CA ASP A 24 -34.84 -13.78 39.36
C ASP A 24 -34.74 -15.30 39.12
N ILE A 25 -35.76 -16.06 39.53
CA ILE A 25 -35.81 -17.52 39.37
C ILE A 25 -36.09 -17.88 37.91
N SER A 26 -36.97 -17.14 37.23
CA SER A 26 -37.26 -17.34 35.81
C SER A 26 -36.06 -17.02 34.93
N ILE A 27 -35.30 -15.97 35.26
CA ILE A 27 -34.02 -15.66 34.58
C ILE A 27 -33.02 -16.81 34.77
N LEU A 28 -32.92 -17.37 35.98
CA LEU A 28 -32.04 -18.52 36.25
C LEU A 28 -32.46 -19.76 35.46
N ILE A 29 -33.76 -20.03 35.33
CA ILE A 29 -34.29 -21.14 34.53
C ILE A 29 -33.92 -20.94 33.05
N ASP A 30 -34.19 -19.75 32.49
CA ASP A 30 -33.89 -19.45 31.10
C ASP A 30 -32.37 -19.55 30.80
N LEU A 31 -31.51 -19.11 31.73
CA LEU A 31 -30.06 -19.25 31.61
C LEU A 31 -29.60 -20.72 31.64
N VAL A 32 -30.23 -21.56 32.46
CA VAL A 32 -29.93 -22.99 32.55
C VAL A 32 -30.44 -23.74 31.31
N GLU A 33 -31.65 -23.42 30.83
CA GLU A 33 -32.21 -24.02 29.62
C GLU A 33 -31.40 -23.67 28.37
N LYS A 34 -30.94 -22.41 28.27
CA LYS A 34 -30.12 -21.92 27.15
C LYS A 34 -28.61 -22.09 27.36
N GLN A 35 -28.18 -22.80 28.41
CA GLN A 35 -26.75 -22.93 28.77
C GLN A 35 -25.87 -23.37 27.58
N LYS A 36 -26.36 -24.32 26.75
CA LYS A 36 -25.63 -24.79 25.56
C LYS A 36 -25.47 -23.72 24.48
N GLU A 37 -26.48 -22.88 24.29
CA GLU A 37 -26.46 -21.78 23.32
C GLU A 37 -25.57 -20.64 23.81
N ILE A 38 -25.67 -20.29 25.09
CA ILE A 38 -24.80 -19.32 25.76
C ILE A 38 -23.34 -19.73 25.63
N LYS A 39 -23.02 -21.01 25.93
CA LYS A 39 -21.66 -21.54 25.78
C LYS A 39 -21.15 -21.42 24.34
N LYS A 40 -21.97 -21.79 23.35
CA LYS A 40 -21.60 -21.63 21.93
C LYS A 40 -21.35 -20.18 21.56
N SER A 41 -22.14 -19.24 22.09
CA SER A 41 -21.95 -17.80 21.85
C SER A 41 -20.59 -17.34 22.36
N PHE A 42 -20.21 -17.74 23.58
CA PHE A 42 -18.88 -17.45 24.12
C PHE A 42 -17.76 -18.09 23.31
N ASP A 43 -17.92 -19.34 22.86
CA ASP A 43 -16.93 -20.01 22.02
C ASP A 43 -16.74 -19.29 20.68
N ILE A 44 -17.84 -18.84 20.05
CA ILE A 44 -17.79 -18.06 18.80
C ILE A 44 -17.12 -16.72 19.03
N GLU A 45 -17.45 -16.02 20.11
CA GLU A 45 -16.84 -14.73 20.45
C GLU A 45 -15.33 -14.87 20.69
N ALA A 46 -14.92 -15.92 21.40
CA ALA A 46 -13.51 -16.24 21.60
C ALA A 46 -12.77 -16.53 20.28
N ILE A 47 -13.41 -17.28 19.36
CA ILE A 47 -12.84 -17.53 18.01
C ILE A 47 -12.73 -16.23 17.22
N LEU A 48 -13.78 -15.39 17.23
CA LEU A 48 -13.77 -14.11 16.53
C LEU A 48 -12.67 -13.19 17.04
N GLU A 49 -12.46 -13.15 18.36
CA GLU A 49 -11.39 -12.36 18.95
C GLU A 49 -10.01 -12.93 18.60
N GLY A 50 -9.86 -14.25 18.61
CA GLY A 50 -8.65 -14.91 18.12
C GLY A 50 -8.34 -14.60 16.65
N LEU A 51 -9.36 -14.56 15.78
CA LEU A 51 -9.22 -14.20 14.37
C LEU A 51 -8.83 -12.73 14.19
N LYS A 52 -9.36 -11.81 15.00
CA LYS A 52 -8.95 -10.40 14.97
C LYS A 52 -7.47 -10.25 15.34
N GLU A 53 -7.02 -10.93 16.39
CA GLU A 53 -5.61 -10.85 16.81
C GLU A 53 -4.68 -11.51 15.79
N LEU A 54 -5.08 -12.64 15.21
CA LEU A 54 -4.33 -13.27 14.12
C LEU A 54 -4.21 -12.34 12.92
N ARG A 55 -5.32 -11.74 12.48
CA ARG A 55 -5.33 -10.77 11.37
C ARG A 55 -4.36 -9.63 11.66
N LYS A 56 -4.42 -9.05 12.85
CA LYS A 56 -3.53 -7.95 13.27
C LYS A 56 -2.06 -8.39 13.23
N THR A 57 -1.75 -9.59 13.71
CA THR A 57 -0.40 -10.15 13.70
C THR A 57 0.12 -10.33 12.26
N VAL A 58 -0.70 -10.89 11.38
CA VAL A 58 -0.36 -11.06 9.96
C VAL A 58 -0.16 -9.71 9.28
N ASP A 59 -1.06 -8.74 9.50
CA ASP A 59 -0.95 -7.40 8.92
C ASP A 59 0.36 -6.70 9.35
N GLN A 60 0.75 -6.83 10.62
CA GLN A 60 2.03 -6.30 11.11
C GLN A 60 3.23 -7.03 10.47
N TYR A 61 3.21 -8.36 10.43
CA TYR A 61 4.30 -9.14 9.86
C TYR A 61 4.52 -8.83 8.38
N VAL A 62 3.44 -8.82 7.59
CA VAL A 62 3.48 -8.49 6.16
C VAL A 62 3.96 -7.05 5.96
N GLY A 63 3.47 -6.11 6.78
CA GLY A 63 3.93 -4.72 6.72
C GLY A 63 5.44 -4.60 6.94
N VAL A 64 5.99 -5.27 7.96
CA VAL A 64 7.42 -5.22 8.27
C VAL A 64 8.24 -5.83 7.14
N LYS A 65 7.82 -6.98 6.59
CA LYS A 65 8.51 -7.63 5.47
C LYS A 65 8.48 -6.79 4.20
N MET A 66 7.34 -6.18 3.91
CA MET A 66 7.20 -5.32 2.75
C MET A 66 8.05 -4.05 2.91
N LEU A 67 8.07 -3.44 4.09
CA LEU A 67 8.94 -2.30 4.38
C LEU A 67 10.42 -2.68 4.23
N ASP A 68 10.85 -3.82 4.78
CA ASP A 68 12.24 -4.26 4.68
C ASP A 68 12.68 -4.45 3.22
N ALA A 69 11.85 -5.11 2.40
CA ALA A 69 12.12 -5.30 0.98
C ALA A 69 12.16 -3.98 0.20
N VAL A 70 11.23 -3.07 0.49
CA VAL A 70 11.13 -1.77 -0.18
C VAL A 70 12.27 -0.83 0.23
N THR A 71 12.59 -0.76 1.52
CA THR A 71 13.61 0.16 2.04
C THR A 71 15.03 -0.33 1.73
N LYS A 72 15.33 -1.63 1.84
CA LYS A 72 16.70 -2.13 1.61
C LYS A 72 17.06 -2.31 0.14
N GLU A 73 16.15 -2.88 -0.66
CA GLU A 73 16.48 -3.25 -2.04
C GLU A 73 16.05 -2.14 -3.00
N MET A 74 14.78 -1.73 -2.91
CA MET A 74 14.19 -0.84 -3.92
C MET A 74 14.62 0.62 -3.77
N THR A 75 14.90 1.09 -2.54
CA THR A 75 15.31 2.49 -2.32
C THR A 75 16.64 2.80 -3.00
N THR A 76 17.64 1.92 -2.84
CA THR A 76 18.96 2.12 -3.43
C THR A 76 18.92 2.08 -4.94
N ASP A 77 18.19 1.11 -5.52
CA ASP A 77 18.05 1.01 -6.98
C ASP A 77 17.35 2.24 -7.56
N VAL A 78 16.23 2.66 -6.95
CA VAL A 78 15.47 3.83 -7.40
C VAL A 78 16.29 5.11 -7.25
N MET A 79 17.02 5.29 -6.14
CA MET A 79 17.92 6.45 -5.96
C MET A 79 18.99 6.49 -7.04
N ASN A 80 19.64 5.36 -7.34
CA ASN A 80 20.68 5.29 -8.37
C ASN A 80 20.18 5.70 -9.75
N TRP A 81 18.94 5.33 -10.12
CA TRP A 81 18.34 5.76 -11.39
C TRP A 81 17.89 7.21 -11.34
N TYR A 82 17.31 7.64 -10.22
CA TYR A 82 16.84 9.02 -10.04
C TYR A 82 17.97 10.04 -10.11
N ASP A 83 19.12 9.74 -9.49
CA ASP A 83 20.32 10.58 -9.54
C ASP A 83 20.88 10.75 -10.96
N GLN A 84 20.62 9.80 -11.87
CA GLN A 84 21.05 9.86 -13.27
C GLN A 84 20.12 10.69 -14.16
N ILE A 85 18.84 10.85 -13.77
CA ILE A 85 17.86 11.71 -14.44
C ILE A 85 17.94 13.15 -13.93
N ARG A 86 18.74 13.41 -12.89
CA ARG A 86 18.82 14.74 -12.31
C ARG A 86 19.72 15.67 -13.13
N THR A 87 19.23 16.89 -13.33
CA THR A 87 20.04 18.00 -13.84
C THR A 87 20.58 18.87 -12.71
N THR A 88 21.72 19.51 -12.95
CA THR A 88 22.50 20.23 -11.92
C THR A 88 21.79 21.48 -11.36
N GLY A 89 20.67 21.90 -11.93
CA GLY A 89 19.95 23.15 -11.60
C GLY A 89 18.65 22.98 -10.80
N ASP A 90 18.30 21.76 -10.41
CA ASP A 90 17.00 21.45 -9.81
C ASP A 90 16.87 22.00 -8.36
N PRO A 91 15.72 22.59 -7.94
CA PRO A 91 15.52 23.03 -6.56
C PRO A 91 15.70 21.88 -5.57
N ASP A 92 16.24 22.22 -4.41
CA ASP A 92 16.71 21.35 -3.30
C ASP A 92 15.55 20.58 -2.64
N VAL A 93 14.78 19.80 -3.40
CA VAL A 93 13.72 18.89 -2.98
C VAL A 93 14.00 17.56 -3.64
N HIS A 94 14.37 16.57 -2.82
CA HIS A 94 14.94 15.30 -3.26
C HIS A 94 14.15 14.13 -2.74
N PHE A 95 14.06 13.06 -3.51
CA PHE A 95 13.60 11.77 -3.00
C PHE A 95 14.55 11.29 -1.90
N SER A 96 14.00 10.94 -0.72
CA SER A 96 14.77 10.46 0.43
C SER A 96 14.48 9.02 0.82
N GLY A 97 13.64 8.33 0.04
CA GLY A 97 13.36 6.90 0.19
C GLY A 97 11.88 6.58 0.34
N PHE A 98 11.61 5.31 0.66
CA PHE A 98 10.27 4.81 0.90
C PHE A 98 10.04 4.54 2.39
N ASP A 99 8.83 4.81 2.87
CA ASP A 99 8.40 4.48 4.24
C ASP A 99 6.94 4.02 4.27
N MET A 100 6.41 3.65 5.43
CA MET A 100 5.00 3.35 5.64
C MET A 100 4.45 4.12 6.84
N ASP A 101 3.16 4.42 6.80
CA ASP A 101 2.47 5.05 7.94
C ASP A 101 2.56 4.18 9.19
N ARG A 102 2.94 4.80 10.31
CA ARG A 102 2.96 4.18 11.63
C ARG A 102 1.95 4.81 12.57
N THR A 103 1.42 4.01 13.48
CA THR A 103 0.63 4.50 14.61
C THR A 103 1.55 5.16 15.64
N LYS A 104 0.99 5.88 16.61
CA LYS A 104 1.77 6.46 17.72
C LYS A 104 2.56 5.43 18.53
N LYS A 105 2.17 4.15 18.48
CA LYS A 105 2.86 3.05 19.15
C LYS A 105 3.97 2.42 18.29
N GLY A 106 4.13 2.87 17.04
CA GLY A 106 5.12 2.36 16.09
C GLY A 106 4.60 1.26 15.15
N ASP A 107 3.38 0.73 15.41
CA ASP A 107 2.76 -0.30 14.56
C ASP A 107 2.46 0.22 13.16
N ILE A 108 2.58 -0.61 12.13
CA ILE A 108 2.24 -0.24 10.76
C ILE A 108 0.74 -0.02 10.68
N LYS A 109 0.34 1.21 10.32
CA LYS A 109 -1.06 1.65 10.27
C LYS A 109 -1.75 1.18 8.99
N SER A 110 -1.01 1.10 7.89
CA SER A 110 -1.52 0.61 6.62
C SER A 110 -0.38 0.04 5.76
N ARG A 111 -0.71 -0.91 4.88
CA ARG A 111 0.23 -1.49 3.89
C ARG A 111 0.48 -0.57 2.69
N ARG A 112 0.46 0.75 2.91
CA ARG A 112 0.67 1.76 1.87
C ARG A 112 2.09 2.30 2.00
N VAL A 113 2.88 2.07 0.95
CA VAL A 113 4.20 2.69 0.82
C VAL A 113 4.01 4.17 0.50
N GLN A 114 4.71 5.01 1.24
CA GLN A 114 4.82 6.44 1.00
C GLN A 114 6.21 6.77 0.46
N VAL A 115 6.22 7.75 -0.42
CA VAL A 115 7.44 8.37 -0.94
C VAL A 115 7.84 9.48 0.01
N LYS A 116 9.07 9.45 0.52
CA LYS A 116 9.65 10.54 1.29
C LYS A 116 10.48 11.44 0.41
N ALA A 117 10.48 12.73 0.76
CA ALA A 117 11.38 13.71 0.18
C ALA A 117 12.06 14.51 1.28
N SER A 118 13.27 14.99 1.01
CA SER A 118 14.00 15.93 1.84
C SER A 118 14.22 17.24 1.10
N SER A 119 14.18 18.35 1.81
CA SER A 119 14.51 19.67 1.28
C SER A 119 15.35 20.47 2.27
N TYR A 120 16.46 21.07 1.83
CA TYR A 120 17.41 21.79 2.68
C TYR A 120 17.81 20.99 3.94
N GLY A 121 18.04 19.69 3.77
CA GLY A 121 18.40 18.77 4.86
C GLY A 121 17.28 18.48 5.87
N LYS A 122 16.02 18.86 5.58
CA LYS A 122 14.84 18.53 6.40
C LYS A 122 13.90 17.59 5.65
N ASP A 123 13.40 16.58 6.35
CA ASP A 123 12.35 15.72 5.82
C ASP A 123 11.06 16.51 5.59
N LEU A 124 10.50 16.38 4.39
CA LEU A 124 9.20 16.91 4.04
C LEU A 124 8.12 15.89 4.41
N VAL A 125 7.01 16.41 4.93
CA VAL A 125 5.88 15.60 5.42
C VAL A 125 5.22 14.79 4.29
N SER A 126 5.34 15.23 3.03
CA SER A 126 4.87 14.49 1.87
C SER A 126 5.67 14.88 0.62
N ALA A 127 6.38 13.92 0.02
CA ALA A 127 7.13 14.11 -1.21
C ALA A 127 6.23 14.51 -2.38
N VAL A 128 5.07 13.87 -2.47
CA VAL A 128 4.13 14.01 -3.60
C VAL A 128 3.53 15.41 -3.68
N SER A 129 3.44 16.12 -2.56
CA SER A 129 2.95 17.51 -2.53
C SER A 129 4.03 18.57 -2.77
N SER A 130 5.31 18.18 -2.73
CA SER A 130 6.43 19.13 -2.74
C SER A 130 7.35 18.95 -3.95
N LEU A 131 7.32 17.79 -4.61
CA LEU A 131 7.96 17.55 -5.89
C LEU A 131 7.09 18.12 -7.02
N SER A 132 7.74 18.65 -8.07
CA SER A 132 7.02 19.02 -9.31
C SER A 132 6.45 17.78 -9.99
N GLU A 133 5.42 17.97 -10.81
CA GLU A 133 4.80 16.91 -11.61
C GLU A 133 5.82 16.18 -12.50
N SER A 134 6.76 16.93 -13.09
CA SER A 134 7.89 16.37 -13.86
C SER A 134 8.79 15.45 -13.03
N LYS A 135 9.12 15.83 -11.78
CA LYS A 135 9.95 15.02 -10.88
C LYS A 135 9.24 13.76 -10.42
N LEU A 136 7.93 13.82 -10.18
CA LEU A 136 7.13 12.65 -9.81
C LEU A 136 7.01 11.67 -10.97
N ASN A 137 6.86 12.17 -12.19
CA ASN A 137 6.85 11.34 -13.38
C ASN A 137 8.21 10.64 -13.58
N ALA A 138 9.32 11.38 -13.48
CA ALA A 138 10.67 10.81 -13.52
C ALA A 138 10.89 9.74 -12.44
N LEU A 139 10.44 9.99 -11.20
CA LEU A 139 10.51 9.00 -10.13
C LEU A 139 9.68 7.75 -10.42
N GLY A 140 8.48 7.91 -11.00
CA GLY A 140 7.63 6.80 -11.43
C GLY A 140 8.32 5.93 -12.48
N ILE A 141 9.02 6.54 -13.43
CA ILE A 141 9.81 5.84 -14.43
C ILE A 141 11.00 5.11 -13.79
N CYS A 142 11.75 5.76 -12.90
CA CYS A 142 12.84 5.11 -12.15
C CYS A 142 12.34 3.89 -11.37
N LEU A 143 11.18 4.00 -10.73
CA LEU A 143 10.55 2.90 -10.01
C LEU A 143 10.14 1.76 -10.94
N SER A 144 9.55 2.08 -12.09
CA SER A 144 9.19 1.09 -13.10
C SER A 144 10.42 0.35 -13.63
N ILE A 145 11.50 1.08 -13.91
CA ILE A 145 12.77 0.53 -14.37
C ILE A 145 13.40 -0.38 -13.31
N ALA A 146 13.55 0.11 -12.07
CA ALA A 146 14.12 -0.66 -10.96
C ALA A 146 13.35 -1.96 -10.74
N THR A 147 12.01 -1.91 -10.84
CA THR A 147 11.15 -3.10 -10.69
C THR A 147 11.33 -4.08 -11.86
N ASN A 148 11.49 -3.59 -13.10
CA ASN A 148 11.66 -4.42 -14.29
C ASN A 148 13.06 -5.06 -14.41
N LEU A 149 14.07 -4.43 -13.84
CA LEU A 149 15.44 -4.94 -13.79
C LEU A 149 15.69 -5.92 -12.63
N LYS A 150 14.78 -5.97 -11.65
CA LYS A 150 14.92 -6.88 -10.52
C LYS A 150 14.89 -8.34 -10.97
N SER A 151 15.76 -9.15 -10.36
CA SER A 151 15.84 -10.59 -10.61
C SER A 151 14.48 -11.26 -10.33
N GLY A 152 13.92 -11.93 -11.34
CA GLY A 152 12.61 -12.56 -11.28
C GLY A 152 11.49 -11.85 -12.05
N CYS A 153 11.74 -10.69 -12.67
CA CYS A 153 10.80 -10.14 -13.65
C CYS A 153 10.74 -11.08 -14.89
N PRO A 154 9.57 -11.66 -15.23
CA PRO A 154 9.45 -12.60 -16.35
C PRO A 154 9.48 -11.91 -17.70
N PHE A 155 9.38 -10.57 -17.74
CA PHE A 155 9.28 -9.80 -18.96
C PHE A 155 10.66 -9.39 -19.47
N GLY A 156 10.98 -9.83 -20.69
CA GLY A 156 12.16 -9.39 -21.44
C GLY A 156 11.96 -8.04 -22.15
N PHE A 157 10.82 -7.37 -21.94
CA PHE A 157 10.49 -6.12 -22.59
C PHE A 157 9.90 -5.10 -21.62
N LEU A 158 10.00 -3.81 -21.97
CA LEU A 158 9.43 -2.68 -21.25
C LEU A 158 8.65 -1.80 -22.21
N PHE A 159 7.39 -1.52 -21.88
CA PHE A 159 6.53 -0.61 -22.63
C PHE A 159 6.47 0.73 -21.91
N ILE A 160 6.72 1.81 -22.64
CA ILE A 160 6.73 3.15 -22.09
C ILE A 160 5.88 4.04 -23.01
N ASP A 161 4.80 4.58 -22.47
CA ASP A 161 3.89 5.47 -23.19
C ASP A 161 4.08 6.91 -22.73
N ASP A 162 4.45 7.79 -23.67
CA ASP A 162 4.78 9.20 -23.46
C ASP A 162 5.46 9.45 -22.12
N PRO A 163 6.66 8.87 -21.89
CA PRO A 163 7.31 8.96 -20.58
C PRO A 163 7.55 10.38 -20.14
N ILE A 164 7.55 11.32 -21.06
CA ILE A 164 8.04 12.66 -20.83
C ILE A 164 7.11 13.63 -21.56
N GLN A 165 6.19 14.22 -20.80
CA GLN A 165 5.56 15.49 -21.16
C GLN A 165 6.41 16.59 -20.52
N SER A 166 7.02 17.47 -21.34
CA SER A 166 7.68 18.71 -20.91
C SER A 166 9.03 18.65 -20.15
N LEU A 167 9.97 17.77 -20.53
CA LEU A 167 11.37 17.93 -20.11
C LEU A 167 12.15 18.89 -21.03
N ASP A 168 13.18 19.51 -20.47
CA ASP A 168 14.20 20.22 -21.25
C ASP A 168 15.14 19.25 -21.99
N GLU A 169 15.96 19.78 -22.89
CA GLU A 169 16.89 19.00 -23.73
C GLU A 169 17.91 18.20 -22.89
N GLU A 170 18.25 18.66 -21.68
CA GLU A 170 19.26 18.02 -20.83
C GLU A 170 18.72 16.73 -20.21
N HIS A 171 17.49 16.76 -19.68
CA HIS A 171 16.84 15.56 -19.15
C HIS A 171 16.46 14.57 -20.27
N GLU A 172 16.13 15.05 -21.48
CA GLU A 172 15.91 14.17 -22.64
C GLU A 172 17.16 13.33 -22.95
N ALA A 173 18.34 13.97 -22.98
CA ALA A 173 19.60 13.27 -23.22
C ALA A 173 19.93 12.23 -22.13
N GLN A 174 19.68 12.57 -20.86
CA GLN A 174 19.87 11.64 -19.74
C GLN A 174 18.93 10.44 -19.83
N PHE A 175 17.67 10.67 -20.19
CA PHE A 175 16.70 9.59 -20.37
C PHE A 175 17.09 8.64 -21.51
N VAL A 176 17.54 9.17 -22.66
CA VAL A 176 18.08 8.37 -23.76
C VAL A 176 19.28 7.51 -23.29
N GLY A 177 20.15 8.08 -22.45
CA GLY A 177 21.24 7.34 -21.82
C GLY A 177 20.78 6.16 -20.97
N ILE A 178 19.67 6.32 -20.24
CA ILE A 178 19.06 5.23 -19.45
C ILE A 178 18.45 4.17 -20.35
N LEU A 179 17.72 4.56 -21.41
CA LEU A 179 17.16 3.62 -22.37
C LEU A 179 18.27 2.76 -23.01
N ARG A 180 19.41 3.36 -23.37
CA ARG A 180 20.57 2.61 -23.88
C ARG A 180 21.05 1.56 -22.87
N LYS A 181 21.21 1.94 -21.59
CA LYS A 181 21.61 0.98 -20.54
C LYS A 181 20.60 -0.16 -20.38
N LEU A 182 19.31 0.10 -20.56
CA LEU A 182 18.28 -0.95 -20.48
C LEU A 182 18.37 -1.93 -21.66
N VAL A 183 18.61 -1.42 -22.87
CA VAL A 183 18.87 -2.27 -24.05
C VAL A 183 20.13 -3.11 -23.86
N ASP A 184 21.20 -2.52 -23.31
CA ASP A 184 22.45 -3.24 -23.00
C ASP A 184 22.25 -4.37 -21.97
N ASN A 185 21.20 -4.30 -21.14
CA ASN A 185 20.78 -5.36 -20.21
C ASN A 185 19.79 -6.36 -20.84
N GLU A 186 19.80 -6.50 -22.17
CA GLU A 186 18.97 -7.43 -22.95
C GLU A 186 17.45 -7.22 -22.79
N LYS A 187 17.00 -6.01 -22.45
CA LYS A 187 15.58 -5.65 -22.41
C LYS A 187 15.15 -5.02 -23.73
N GLN A 188 14.09 -5.54 -24.34
CA GLN A 188 13.43 -4.88 -25.47
C GLN A 188 12.63 -3.67 -24.97
N ILE A 189 12.83 -2.49 -25.57
CA ILE A 189 12.09 -1.28 -25.18
C ILE A 189 11.11 -0.92 -26.30
N ILE A 190 9.85 -0.75 -25.94
CA ILE A 190 8.80 -0.23 -26.82
C ILE A 190 8.40 1.14 -26.28
N LEU A 191 8.85 2.18 -26.96
CA LEU A 191 8.60 3.57 -26.59
C LEU A 191 7.56 4.16 -27.54
N LEU A 192 6.45 4.65 -26.98
CA LEU A 192 5.52 5.52 -27.68
C LEU A 192 5.81 6.96 -27.23
N SER A 193 6.04 7.86 -28.18
CA SER A 193 6.15 9.27 -27.85
C SER A 193 5.65 10.19 -28.94
N HIS A 194 4.98 11.26 -28.54
CA HIS A 194 4.68 12.40 -29.41
C HIS A 194 5.89 13.33 -29.63
N ASN A 195 6.94 13.24 -28.80
CA ASN A 195 8.17 14.02 -28.97
C ASN A 195 9.05 13.41 -30.08
N LYS A 196 9.14 14.12 -31.21
CA LYS A 196 9.93 13.69 -32.38
C LYS A 196 11.43 13.66 -32.10
N SER A 197 11.95 14.54 -31.23
CA SER A 197 13.36 14.56 -30.85
C SER A 197 13.73 13.26 -30.13
N LEU A 198 12.97 12.93 -29.08
CA LEU A 198 13.18 11.72 -28.30
C LEU A 198 13.07 10.46 -29.17
N ALA A 199 12.03 10.38 -30.01
CA ALA A 199 11.85 9.27 -30.94
C ALA A 199 13.03 9.13 -31.92
N SER A 200 13.52 10.25 -32.47
CA SER A 200 14.67 10.24 -33.40
C SER A 200 15.95 9.80 -32.71
N SER A 201 16.20 10.31 -31.50
CA SER A 201 17.36 9.94 -30.67
C SER A 201 17.37 8.45 -30.34
N CYS A 202 16.20 7.87 -30.07
CA CYS A 202 16.08 6.44 -29.79
C CYS A 202 16.28 5.56 -31.03
N ILE A 203 15.85 6.00 -32.22
CA ILE A 203 16.08 5.26 -33.48
C ILE A 203 17.57 5.18 -33.79
N GLN A 204 18.35 6.23 -33.51
CA GLN A 204 19.81 6.23 -33.72
C GLN A 204 20.61 5.32 -32.77
N LEU A 205 19.94 4.72 -31.77
CA LEU A 205 20.57 3.74 -30.89
C LEU A 205 20.67 2.34 -31.51
N TRP A 206 20.03 2.13 -32.67
CA TRP A 206 20.00 0.89 -33.44
C TRP A 206 20.69 1.08 -34.80
#